data_AF-A0A812PAC5-F1
#
_entry.id   AF-A0A812PAC5-F1
#
_cell.length_a   1.000
_cell.length_b   1.000
_cell.length_c   1.000
_cell.angle_alpha   90.00
_cell.angle_beta   90.00
_cell.angle_gamma   90.00
#
_symmetry.space_group_name_H-M   'P 1'
#
loop_
_entity.id
_entity.type
_entity.pdbx_description
1 polymer ?
#
loop_
_entity_poly.entity_id
_entity_poly.type
_entity_poly.pdbx_seq_one_letter_code
_entity_poly.pdbx_strand_id
1 'polypeptide(L)'
;MATASGNGGGGEPDPAVGGRKRQALGDEDDSERPLTLSTLLEALKENREEIVAKVRTDMEGLNTRVSEVEQAMQVHVTHTTRLMQAMTDRHCAMEESVKEVGEKQSSVLQRLELLEGKFAKADFPVSSTRTSDSEAGGQKPALIIGGWDSDQHHEETLRLMRKHMQDLKADLDISQAFVPGLRRGFTIVPLAKAPGETEADQREQRPEGGHRYLFATMSQSPERRKRAQLAGKVKRLIIEEGGDPSRIEVEYGTANLWYNSVKLASGVTSAPSGASVEKAGWVHLGNLTRQIGGSEDAVTTRWGDLRKALM
;
A
#
# COMPACT_ATOMS: atom_id res chain seq x y z
N MET A 1 22.46 -23.86 -6.29
CA MET A 1 23.57 -23.64 -7.24
C MET A 1 24.58 -22.75 -6.56
N ALA A 2 25.78 -23.29 -6.38
CA ALA A 2 26.89 -22.71 -5.65
C ALA A 2 27.92 -22.11 -6.62
N THR A 3 28.61 -21.05 -6.20
CA THR A 3 30.06 -20.79 -6.26
C THR A 3 30.26 -19.39 -5.65
N ALA A 4 30.83 -19.17 -4.45
CA ALA A 4 32.13 -19.54 -3.88
C ALA A 4 33.31 -18.68 -4.36
N SER A 5 34.20 -18.39 -3.40
CA SER A 5 35.52 -17.71 -3.43
C SER A 5 35.48 -16.21 -3.09
N GLY A 6 36.02 -15.70 -1.97
CA GLY A 6 36.91 -16.27 -0.96
C GLY A 6 38.37 -15.82 -1.13
N ASN A 7 39.00 -15.43 -0.02
CA ASN A 7 40.41 -15.02 0.22
C ASN A 7 40.82 -13.59 -0.19
N GLY A 8 41.52 -12.79 0.62
CA GLY A 8 42.18 -13.06 1.91
C GLY A 8 43.67 -12.65 1.87
N GLY A 9 44.10 -11.88 2.87
CA GLY A 9 45.42 -12.03 3.49
C GLY A 9 46.57 -11.19 2.94
N GLY A 10 47.21 -10.43 3.83
CA GLY A 10 48.37 -9.58 3.56
C GLY A 10 49.69 -10.34 3.34
N GLY A 11 50.76 -9.56 3.17
CA GLY A 11 52.13 -10.07 3.16
C GLY A 11 53.06 -9.21 2.30
N GLU A 12 53.76 -8.25 2.92
CA GLU A 12 55.11 -7.90 2.47
C GLU A 12 55.99 -9.15 2.56
N PRO A 13 56.88 -9.34 1.58
CA PRO A 13 58.30 -9.15 1.92
C PRO A 13 59.14 -8.50 0.79
N ASP A 14 60.08 -7.65 1.19
CA ASP A 14 61.35 -7.34 0.50
C ASP A 14 62.24 -8.60 0.37
N PRO A 15 63.41 -8.61 -0.34
CA PRO A 15 64.02 -7.64 -1.27
C PRO A 15 64.52 -8.29 -2.60
N ALA A 16 64.61 -7.55 -3.70
CA ALA A 16 65.27 -8.01 -4.92
C ALA A 16 66.56 -7.21 -5.21
N VAL A 17 67.69 -7.82 -4.85
CA VAL A 17 69.05 -7.45 -5.19
C VAL A 17 69.23 -7.52 -6.71
N GLY A 18 69.46 -6.37 -7.35
CA GLY A 18 69.81 -6.24 -8.76
C GLY A 18 71.18 -5.61 -8.94
N GLY A 19 72.23 -6.43 -8.92
CA GLY A 19 73.61 -5.99 -9.16
C GLY A 19 73.82 -5.44 -10.57
N ARG A 20 74.41 -4.25 -10.67
CA ARG A 20 75.01 -3.78 -11.93
C ARG A 20 76.52 -3.86 -11.84
N LYS A 21 77.05 -4.73 -12.71
CA LYS A 21 78.45 -4.95 -13.05
C LYS A 21 79.18 -3.62 -13.27
N ARG A 22 80.30 -3.44 -12.56
CA ARG A 22 81.42 -2.63 -13.02
C ARG A 22 82.02 -3.33 -14.25
N GLN A 23 81.97 -2.67 -15.40
CA GLN A 23 82.85 -2.99 -16.53
C GLN A 23 84.11 -2.16 -16.36
N ALA A 24 85.21 -2.86 -16.13
CA ALA A 24 86.57 -2.36 -16.29
C ALA A 24 87.03 -2.71 -17.70
N LEU A 25 87.50 -1.70 -18.43
CA LEU A 25 88.30 -1.70 -19.68
C LEU A 25 88.22 -0.24 -20.14
N GLY A 26 89.26 0.53 -20.31
CA GLY A 26 90.70 0.37 -20.24
C GLY A 26 91.25 1.69 -20.80
N ASP A 27 92.37 2.13 -20.23
CA ASP A 27 93.23 3.26 -20.60
C ASP A 27 93.02 3.92 -21.95
N GLU A 28 93.02 5.26 -21.95
CA GLU A 28 94.11 6.01 -22.60
C GLU A 28 94.12 7.48 -22.15
N ASP A 29 95.24 7.85 -21.53
CA ASP A 29 95.88 9.16 -21.64
C ASP A 29 95.10 10.39 -21.14
N ASP A 30 95.07 10.58 -19.82
CA ASP A 30 94.96 11.93 -19.25
C ASP A 30 96.06 12.11 -18.20
N SER A 31 97.24 12.43 -18.73
CA SER A 31 98.27 13.27 -18.10
C SER A 31 97.88 13.78 -16.72
N GLU A 32 98.65 13.38 -15.69
CA GLU A 32 98.61 13.90 -14.32
C GLU A 32 98.77 15.44 -14.31
N ARG A 33 97.69 16.16 -14.59
CA ARG A 33 97.55 17.56 -14.23
C ARG A 33 97.39 17.55 -12.71
N PRO A 34 98.23 18.25 -11.94
CA PRO A 34 97.99 18.37 -10.52
C PRO A 34 96.59 18.92 -10.35
N LEU A 35 95.73 18.20 -9.62
CA LEU A 35 94.44 18.69 -9.15
C LEU A 35 94.70 19.96 -8.35
N THR A 36 94.72 21.09 -9.06
CA THR A 36 94.96 22.38 -8.46
C THR A 36 93.77 22.70 -7.58
N LEU A 37 94.02 23.31 -6.43
CA LEU A 37 92.99 23.72 -5.49
C LEU A 37 91.89 24.55 -6.18
N SER A 38 92.25 25.30 -7.23
CA SER A 38 91.33 26.00 -8.13
C SER A 38 90.35 25.06 -8.85
N THR A 39 90.79 23.91 -9.37
CA THR A 39 89.92 22.96 -10.10
C THR A 39 88.90 22.30 -9.15
N LEU A 40 89.31 21.99 -7.92
CA LEU A 40 88.42 21.47 -6.88
C LEU A 40 87.42 22.53 -6.38
N LEU A 41 87.86 23.79 -6.25
CA LEU A 41 86.97 24.90 -5.92
C LEU A 41 85.97 25.20 -7.05
N GLU A 42 86.39 25.11 -8.31
CA GLU A 42 85.53 25.25 -9.48
C GLU A 42 84.46 24.15 -9.50
N ALA A 43 84.85 22.88 -9.33
CA ALA A 43 83.93 21.75 -9.28
C ALA A 43 82.97 21.82 -8.08
N LEU A 44 83.42 22.29 -6.91
CA LEU A 44 82.56 22.54 -5.74
C LEU A 44 81.56 23.66 -6.00
N LYS A 45 81.98 24.70 -6.73
CA LYS A 45 81.11 25.83 -7.09
C LYS A 45 80.06 25.40 -8.11
N GLU A 46 80.46 24.63 -9.12
CA GLU A 46 79.57 24.09 -10.14
C GLU A 46 78.55 23.11 -9.54
N ASN A 47 78.99 22.22 -8.65
CA ASN A 47 78.10 21.28 -7.94
C ASN A 47 77.14 22.02 -6.98
N ARG A 48 77.61 23.10 -6.32
CA ARG A 48 76.73 23.95 -5.51
C ARG A 48 75.68 24.65 -6.38
N GLU A 49 76.05 25.15 -7.55
CA GLU A 49 75.12 25.79 -8.48
C GLU A 49 74.11 24.79 -9.05
N GLU A 50 74.55 23.57 -9.38
CA GLU A 50 73.69 22.46 -9.82
C GLU A 50 72.68 22.04 -8.74
N ILE A 51 73.14 21.86 -7.49
CA ILE A 51 72.27 21.55 -6.35
C ILE A 51 71.25 22.68 -6.13
N VAL A 52 71.67 23.94 -6.19
CA VAL A 52 70.77 25.09 -6.02
C VAL A 52 69.74 25.14 -7.16
N ALA A 53 70.14 24.88 -8.40
CA ALA A 53 69.24 24.83 -9.54
C ALA A 53 68.23 23.67 -9.42
N LYS A 54 68.69 22.49 -8.99
CA LYS A 54 67.83 21.32 -8.76
C LYS A 54 66.84 21.56 -7.62
N VAL A 55 67.29 22.09 -6.49
CA VAL A 55 66.42 22.45 -5.36
C VAL A 55 65.40 23.51 -5.76
N ARG A 56 65.78 24.51 -6.58
CA ARG A 56 64.84 25.51 -7.10
C ARG A 56 63.75 24.85 -7.96
N THR A 57 64.16 23.97 -8.87
CA THR A 57 63.23 23.24 -9.76
C THR A 57 62.30 22.32 -8.95
N ASP A 58 62.83 21.61 -7.97
CA ASP A 58 62.05 20.76 -7.06
C ASP A 58 61.07 21.59 -6.22
N MET A 59 61.48 22.77 -5.75
CA MET A 59 60.64 23.69 -4.98
C MET A 59 59.51 24.28 -5.82
N GLU A 60 59.76 24.63 -7.08
CA GLU A 60 58.72 25.04 -8.04
C GLU A 60 57.75 23.89 -8.36
N GLY A 61 58.27 22.67 -8.54
CA GLY A 61 57.48 21.46 -8.71
C GLY A 61 56.69 21.05 -7.46
N LEU A 62 57.15 21.44 -6.27
CA LEU A 62 56.43 21.22 -5.01
C LEU A 62 55.33 22.27 -4.82
N ASN A 63 55.62 23.53 -5.16
CA ASN A 63 54.65 24.63 -5.06
C ASN A 63 53.45 24.43 -6.01
N THR A 64 53.69 23.93 -7.23
CA THR A 64 52.63 23.57 -8.18
C THR A 64 51.75 22.44 -7.65
N ARG A 65 52.34 21.35 -7.18
CA ARG A 65 51.58 20.23 -6.58
C ARG A 65 50.82 20.64 -5.30
N VAL A 66 51.40 21.50 -4.46
CA VAL A 66 50.71 22.04 -3.27
C VAL A 66 49.51 22.87 -3.70
N SER A 67 49.65 23.73 -4.72
CA SER A 67 48.53 24.52 -5.25
C SER A 67 47.42 23.63 -5.82
N GLU A 68 47.76 22.54 -6.52
CA GLU A 68 46.79 21.56 -7.01
C GLU A 68 46.04 20.85 -5.88
N VAL A 69 46.76 20.44 -4.83
CA VAL A 69 46.17 19.80 -3.64
C VAL A 69 45.27 20.78 -2.89
N GLU A 70 45.68 22.04 -2.74
CA GLU A 70 44.85 23.08 -2.11
C GLU A 70 43.55 23.31 -2.89
N GLN A 71 43.62 23.39 -4.23
CA GLN A 71 42.43 23.52 -5.06
C GLN A 71 41.52 22.29 -4.96
N ALA A 72 42.09 21.08 -5.01
CA ALA A 72 41.33 19.84 -4.86
C ALA A 72 40.67 19.75 -3.47
N MET A 73 41.37 20.16 -2.42
CA MET A 73 40.85 20.20 -1.06
C MET A 73 39.73 21.23 -0.93
N GLN A 74 39.85 22.39 -1.56
CA GLN A 74 38.80 23.41 -1.57
C GLN A 74 37.52 22.90 -2.25
N VAL A 75 37.66 22.20 -3.37
CA VAL A 75 36.51 21.54 -4.05
C VAL A 75 35.93 20.46 -3.16
N HIS A 76 36.77 19.65 -2.51
CA HIS A 76 36.29 18.58 -1.64
C HIS A 76 35.53 19.13 -0.43
N VAL A 77 36.07 20.15 0.24
CA VAL A 77 35.44 20.82 1.39
C VAL A 77 34.10 21.44 0.98
N THR A 78 34.04 22.15 -0.16
CA THR A 78 32.77 22.73 -0.62
C THR A 78 31.75 21.65 -0.98
N HIS A 79 32.17 20.51 -1.53
CA HIS A 79 31.29 19.39 -1.81
C HIS A 79 30.75 18.73 -0.53
N THR A 80 31.61 18.47 0.47
CA THR A 80 31.19 17.87 1.73
C THR A 80 30.28 18.79 2.53
N THR A 81 30.55 20.10 2.57
CA THR A 81 29.65 21.08 3.21
C THR A 81 28.26 21.08 2.55
N ARG A 82 28.18 21.02 1.21
CA ARG A 82 26.88 20.93 0.51
C ARG A 82 26.15 19.64 0.82
N LEU A 83 26.86 18.50 0.91
CA LEU A 83 26.25 17.23 1.24
C LEU A 83 25.72 17.23 2.69
N MET A 84 26.49 17.76 3.64
CA MET A 84 26.04 17.90 5.03
C MET A 84 24.82 18.82 5.14
N GLN A 85 24.79 19.93 4.40
CA GLN A 85 23.63 20.81 4.34
C GLN A 85 22.39 20.06 3.81
N ALA A 86 22.51 19.37 2.68
CA ALA A 86 21.41 18.61 2.10
C ALA A 86 20.92 17.46 3.00
N MET A 87 21.83 16.82 3.74
CA MET A 87 21.49 15.81 4.73
C MET A 87 20.72 16.43 5.91
N THR A 88 21.15 17.61 6.37
CA THR A 88 20.51 18.34 7.46
C THR A 88 19.10 18.77 7.08
N ASP A 89 18.92 19.33 5.87
CA ASP A 89 17.60 19.71 5.35
C ASP A 89 16.65 18.50 5.27
N ARG A 90 17.15 17.34 4.81
CA ARG A 90 16.40 16.08 4.82
C ARG A 90 16.03 15.62 6.22
N HIS A 91 16.94 15.75 7.19
CA HIS A 91 16.65 15.41 8.59
C HIS A 91 15.58 16.31 9.19
N CYS A 92 15.63 17.62 8.95
CA CYS A 92 14.58 18.53 9.40
C CYS A 92 13.21 18.18 8.81
N ALA A 93 13.14 17.88 7.51
CA ALA A 93 11.89 17.46 6.86
C ALA A 93 11.37 16.12 7.43
N MET A 94 12.27 15.20 7.76
CA MET A 94 11.91 13.92 8.39
C MET A 94 11.38 14.13 9.80
N GLU A 95 11.99 15.00 10.61
CA GLU A 95 11.50 15.35 11.94
C GLU A 95 10.09 15.97 11.90
N GLU A 96 9.84 16.84 10.93
CA GLU A 96 8.52 17.44 10.72
C GLU A 96 7.48 16.37 10.35
N SER A 97 7.81 15.47 9.42
CA SER A 97 6.93 14.35 9.05
C SER A 97 6.65 13.41 10.24
N VAL A 98 7.65 13.12 11.08
CA VAL A 98 7.48 12.29 12.28
C VAL A 98 6.55 12.98 13.29
N LYS A 99 6.67 14.31 13.48
CA LYS A 99 5.74 15.07 14.32
C LYS A 99 4.31 14.99 13.79
N GLU A 100 4.11 15.21 12.50
CA GLU A 100 2.78 15.12 11.87
C GLU A 100 2.16 13.73 12.02
N VAL A 101 2.96 12.66 11.86
CA VAL A 101 2.51 11.28 12.09
C VAL A 101 2.12 11.06 13.56
N GLY A 102 2.90 11.58 14.51
CA GLY A 102 2.59 11.50 15.94
C GLY A 102 1.27 12.22 16.32
N GLU A 103 1.01 13.39 15.73
CA GLU A 103 -0.25 14.12 15.91
C GLU A 103 -1.44 13.33 15.33
N LYS A 104 -1.29 12.79 14.11
CA LYS A 104 -2.32 11.94 13.47
C LYS A 104 -2.59 10.68 14.30
N GLN A 105 -1.56 10.03 14.84
CA GLN A 105 -1.71 8.86 15.70
C GLN A 105 -2.46 9.21 16.99
N SER A 106 -2.13 10.33 17.61
CA SER A 106 -2.82 10.82 18.81
C SER A 106 -4.30 11.10 18.53
N SER A 107 -4.61 11.70 17.37
CA SER A 107 -5.99 11.93 16.92
C SER A 107 -6.75 10.62 16.69
N VAL A 108 -6.10 9.60 16.10
CA VAL A 108 -6.72 8.28 15.90
C VAL A 108 -6.99 7.58 17.23
N LEU A 109 -6.05 7.64 18.18
CA LEU A 109 -6.24 7.09 19.53
C LEU A 109 -7.40 7.77 20.26
N GLN A 110 -7.48 9.11 20.21
CA GLN A 110 -8.61 9.85 20.79
C GLN A 110 -9.95 9.47 20.13
N ARG A 111 -9.96 9.25 18.81
CA ARG A 111 -11.17 8.78 18.11
C ARG A 111 -11.53 7.35 18.49
N LEU A 112 -10.55 6.47 18.71
CA LEU A 112 -10.77 5.11 19.20
C LEU A 112 -11.36 5.14 20.61
N GLU A 113 -10.79 5.92 21.52
CA GLU A 113 -11.30 6.07 22.89
C GLU A 113 -12.73 6.64 22.91
N LEU A 114 -13.02 7.63 22.05
CA LEU A 114 -14.37 8.16 21.86
C LEU A 114 -15.33 7.11 21.27
N LEU A 115 -14.86 6.25 20.38
CA LEU A 115 -15.67 5.17 19.81
C LEU A 115 -15.91 4.05 20.82
N GLU A 116 -14.90 3.65 21.59
CA GLU A 116 -15.01 2.68 22.68
C GLU A 116 -15.94 3.19 23.78
N GLY A 117 -15.81 4.45 24.19
CA GLY A 117 -16.69 5.08 25.18
C GLY A 117 -18.13 5.27 24.68
N LYS A 118 -18.34 5.44 23.38
CA LYS A 118 -19.68 5.47 22.76
C LYS A 118 -20.27 4.07 22.61
N PHE A 119 -19.45 3.05 22.32
CA PHE A 119 -19.89 1.66 22.25
C PHE A 119 -20.26 1.11 23.63
N ALA A 120 -19.51 1.46 24.68
CA ALA A 120 -19.81 1.05 26.06
C ALA A 120 -21.09 1.69 26.63
N LYS A 121 -21.60 2.77 26.02
CA LYS A 121 -22.79 3.50 26.47
C LYS A 121 -24.00 3.39 25.55
N ALA A 122 -23.85 2.70 24.41
CA ALA A 122 -24.91 2.60 23.41
C ALA A 122 -25.40 1.16 23.27
N ASP A 123 -26.29 0.76 24.18
CA ASP A 123 -27.32 -0.23 23.85
C ASP A 123 -28.26 0.41 22.82
N PHE A 124 -27.96 0.21 21.54
CA PHE A 124 -28.83 0.67 20.46
C PHE A 124 -30.01 -0.31 20.26
N PRO A 125 -31.27 0.11 20.47
CA PRO A 125 -32.40 -0.67 19.99
C PRO A 125 -32.45 -0.55 18.46
N VAL A 126 -31.96 -1.58 17.76
CA VAL A 126 -32.09 -1.73 16.31
C VAL A 126 -33.49 -2.28 16.02
N SER A 127 -34.46 -1.38 15.88
CA SER A 127 -35.75 -1.71 15.27
C SER A 127 -35.64 -1.54 13.75
N SER A 128 -35.47 -2.67 13.05
CA SER A 128 -35.80 -2.77 11.62
C SER A 128 -36.68 -4.01 11.43
N THR A 129 -37.68 -3.84 10.59
CA THR A 129 -38.85 -4.70 10.38
C THR A 129 -38.53 -6.14 9.96
N ARG A 130 -38.92 -7.09 10.85
CA ARG A 130 -39.36 -8.50 10.65
C ARG A 130 -38.36 -9.43 9.92
N THR A 131 -37.91 -10.53 10.54
CA THR A 131 -38.72 -11.67 11.05
C THR A 131 -38.29 -12.15 12.43
N SER A 132 -39.29 -12.30 13.33
CA SER A 132 -39.34 -13.13 14.55
C SER A 132 -38.09 -13.24 15.44
N ASP A 133 -38.20 -12.58 16.58
CA ASP A 133 -37.74 -12.98 17.93
C ASP A 133 -36.62 -14.03 17.99
N SER A 134 -35.40 -13.55 18.21
CA SER A 134 -34.46 -14.23 19.10
C SER A 134 -33.53 -13.17 19.68
N GLU A 135 -33.60 -13.07 21.00
CA GLU A 135 -32.86 -12.16 21.86
C GLU A 135 -31.33 -12.25 21.66
N ALA A 136 -30.68 -11.09 21.85
CA ALA A 136 -29.28 -10.95 22.27
C ALA A 136 -28.23 -11.85 21.58
N GLY A 137 -27.72 -11.41 20.43
CA GLY A 137 -26.49 -11.97 19.84
C GLY A 137 -26.38 -11.66 18.35
N GLY A 138 -25.17 -11.41 17.86
CA GLY A 138 -24.90 -11.07 16.46
C GLY A 138 -25.66 -11.96 15.47
N GLN A 139 -26.17 -11.34 14.39
CA GLN A 139 -27.00 -12.02 13.39
C GLN A 139 -26.35 -13.34 12.92
N LYS A 140 -27.12 -14.42 13.00
CA LYS A 140 -26.69 -15.78 12.66
C LYS A 140 -26.17 -15.83 11.20
N PRO A 141 -25.00 -16.41 10.93
CA PRO A 141 -24.54 -16.70 9.58
C PRO A 141 -25.56 -17.61 8.89
N ALA A 142 -25.76 -17.45 7.59
CA ALA A 142 -26.72 -18.26 6.83
C ALA A 142 -26.07 -18.87 5.58
N LEU A 143 -26.51 -20.08 5.23
CA LEU A 143 -26.17 -20.77 3.99
C LEU A 143 -27.25 -20.46 2.93
N ILE A 144 -26.82 -19.96 1.78
CA ILE A 144 -27.67 -19.73 0.62
C ILE A 144 -27.53 -20.94 -0.30
N ILE A 145 -28.59 -21.71 -0.45
CA ILE A 145 -28.64 -22.85 -1.37
C ILE A 145 -29.47 -22.44 -2.57
N GLY A 146 -28.96 -22.64 -3.78
CA GLY A 146 -29.63 -22.24 -5.01
C GLY A 146 -29.31 -23.16 -6.18
N GLY A 147 -29.83 -22.80 -7.36
CA GLY A 147 -29.71 -23.60 -8.58
C GLY A 147 -31.06 -23.94 -9.22
N TRP A 148 -32.16 -23.50 -8.60
CA TRP A 148 -33.51 -23.61 -9.16
C TRP A 148 -33.87 -22.40 -10.02
N ASP A 149 -34.99 -22.48 -10.74
CA ASP A 149 -35.45 -21.40 -11.62
C ASP A 149 -35.77 -20.13 -10.82
N SER A 150 -35.35 -18.97 -11.32
CA SER A 150 -35.61 -17.66 -10.70
C SER A 150 -37.09 -17.35 -10.51
N ASP A 151 -37.96 -17.90 -11.37
CA ASP A 151 -39.41 -17.66 -11.33
C ASP A 151 -40.20 -18.72 -10.54
N GLN A 152 -39.50 -19.70 -9.95
CA GLN A 152 -40.12 -20.78 -9.19
C GLN A 152 -40.79 -20.29 -7.90
N HIS A 153 -41.97 -20.83 -7.57
CA HIS A 153 -42.71 -20.43 -6.38
C HIS A 153 -41.97 -20.87 -5.10
N HIS A 154 -41.99 -20.02 -4.07
CA HIS A 154 -41.22 -20.23 -2.84
C HIS A 154 -41.48 -21.57 -2.14
N GLU A 155 -42.74 -22.03 -2.10
CA GLU A 155 -43.12 -23.33 -1.52
C GLU A 155 -42.48 -24.50 -2.28
N GLU A 156 -42.41 -24.41 -3.60
CA GLU A 156 -41.81 -25.43 -4.45
C GLU A 156 -40.29 -25.46 -4.27
N THR A 157 -39.65 -24.30 -4.20
CA THR A 157 -38.21 -24.17 -3.91
C THR A 157 -37.87 -24.74 -2.53
N LEU A 158 -38.68 -24.47 -1.49
CA LEU A 158 -38.49 -25.05 -0.16
C LEU A 158 -38.66 -26.57 -0.16
N ARG A 159 -39.66 -27.08 -0.88
CA ARG A 159 -39.92 -28.52 -0.99
C ARG A 159 -38.74 -29.24 -1.67
N LEU A 160 -38.25 -28.71 -2.78
CA LEU A 160 -37.10 -29.28 -3.50
C LEU A 160 -35.83 -29.19 -2.65
N MET A 161 -35.60 -28.07 -1.98
CA MET A 161 -34.46 -27.89 -1.09
C MET A 161 -34.46 -28.93 0.05
N ARG A 162 -35.59 -29.13 0.75
CA ARG A 162 -35.69 -30.14 1.82
C ARG A 162 -35.42 -31.55 1.30
N LYS A 163 -35.98 -31.89 0.13
CA LYS A 163 -35.75 -33.18 -0.51
C LYS A 163 -34.27 -33.39 -0.84
N HIS A 164 -33.63 -32.42 -1.49
CA HIS A 164 -32.22 -32.52 -1.87
C HIS A 164 -31.28 -32.57 -0.66
N MET A 165 -31.59 -31.86 0.43
CA MET A 165 -30.79 -31.96 1.66
C MET A 165 -30.94 -33.32 2.35
N GLN A 166 -32.13 -33.92 2.32
CA GLN A 166 -32.35 -35.28 2.80
C GLN A 166 -31.59 -36.31 1.96
N ASP A 167 -31.62 -36.16 0.62
CA ASP A 167 -30.89 -37.03 -0.31
C ASP A 167 -29.37 -36.94 -0.09
N LEU A 168 -28.86 -35.74 0.20
CA LEU A 168 -27.44 -35.48 0.49
C LEU A 168 -27.02 -35.90 1.91
N LYS A 169 -27.96 -36.29 2.78
CA LYS A 169 -27.72 -36.60 4.20
C LYS A 169 -26.95 -35.50 4.93
N ALA A 170 -27.23 -34.24 4.59
CA ALA A 170 -26.57 -33.10 5.20
C ALA A 170 -27.09 -32.89 6.62
N ASP A 171 -26.19 -32.84 7.61
CA ASP A 171 -26.52 -32.54 9.01
C ASP A 171 -26.68 -31.02 9.20
N LEU A 172 -27.74 -30.47 8.61
CA LEU A 172 -28.13 -29.07 8.76
C LEU A 172 -29.53 -28.95 9.34
N ASP A 173 -29.70 -28.00 10.27
CA ASP A 173 -31.02 -27.62 10.76
C ASP A 173 -31.76 -26.79 9.69
N ILE A 174 -32.61 -27.48 8.94
CA ILE A 174 -33.41 -26.91 7.84
C ILE A 174 -34.72 -26.32 8.36
N SER A 175 -35.02 -26.41 9.67
CA SER A 175 -36.31 -25.96 10.24
C SER A 175 -36.56 -24.47 10.02
N GLN A 176 -35.49 -23.66 10.02
CA GLN A 176 -35.54 -22.21 9.81
C GLN A 176 -35.27 -21.79 8.36
N ALA A 177 -35.25 -22.73 7.41
CA ALA A 177 -35.00 -22.43 6.01
C ALA A 177 -36.16 -21.65 5.39
N PHE A 178 -35.86 -20.56 4.69
CA PHE A 178 -36.86 -19.70 4.06
C PHE A 178 -36.41 -19.23 2.67
N VAL A 179 -37.38 -18.91 1.82
CA VAL A 179 -37.13 -18.34 0.50
C VAL A 179 -37.51 -16.84 0.52
N PRO A 180 -36.61 -15.93 0.12
CA PRO A 180 -36.90 -14.50 0.16
C PRO A 180 -37.96 -14.07 -0.89
N GLY A 181 -39.19 -13.85 -0.44
CA GLY A 181 -40.29 -13.39 -1.29
C GLY A 181 -41.03 -14.54 -2.00
N LEU A 182 -41.97 -14.20 -2.88
CA LEU A 182 -42.92 -15.15 -3.48
C LEU A 182 -42.29 -16.11 -4.50
N ARG A 183 -41.27 -15.63 -5.24
CA ARG A 183 -40.61 -16.37 -6.32
C ARG A 183 -39.10 -16.15 -6.31
N ARG A 184 -38.35 -17.22 -6.08
CA ARG A 184 -36.88 -17.23 -6.14
C ARG A 184 -36.37 -18.66 -6.35
N GLY A 185 -35.28 -18.76 -7.09
CA GLY A 185 -34.52 -20.00 -7.33
C GLY A 185 -33.49 -20.34 -6.25
N PHE A 186 -33.63 -19.80 -5.03
CA PHE A 186 -32.72 -20.05 -3.92
C PHE A 186 -33.40 -19.91 -2.54
N THR A 187 -32.86 -20.61 -1.56
CA THR A 187 -33.30 -20.69 -0.17
C THR A 187 -32.17 -20.24 0.76
N ILE A 188 -32.52 -19.58 1.86
CA ILE A 188 -31.62 -19.17 2.92
C ILE A 188 -31.84 -20.08 4.14
N VAL A 189 -30.77 -20.67 4.65
CA VAL A 189 -30.76 -21.54 5.83
C VAL A 189 -29.90 -20.90 6.90
N PRO A 190 -30.48 -20.38 8.00
CA PRO A 190 -29.70 -19.88 9.13
C PRO A 190 -28.87 -21.02 9.75
N LEU A 191 -27.59 -20.79 9.99
CA LEU A 191 -26.71 -21.71 10.70
C LEU A 191 -26.68 -21.36 12.20
N ALA A 192 -26.79 -22.38 13.04
CA ALA A 192 -26.50 -22.24 14.46
C ALA A 192 -24.98 -22.17 14.65
N LYS A 193 -24.51 -21.21 15.46
CA LYS A 193 -23.08 -21.11 15.78
C LYS A 193 -22.69 -22.25 16.72
N ALA A 194 -21.77 -23.12 16.28
CA ALA A 194 -21.15 -24.10 17.17
C ALA A 194 -20.25 -23.39 18.20
N PRO A 195 -20.21 -23.83 19.46
CA PRO A 195 -19.40 -23.18 20.49
C PRO A 195 -17.90 -23.33 20.15
N GLY A 196 -17.23 -22.21 19.86
CA GLY A 196 -15.79 -22.14 19.59
C GLY A 196 -15.40 -21.81 18.14
N GLU A 197 -16.35 -21.69 17.22
CA GLU A 197 -16.04 -21.42 15.81
C GLU A 197 -15.92 -19.91 15.50
N THR A 198 -14.85 -19.53 14.79
CA THR A 198 -14.59 -18.13 14.37
C THR A 198 -15.37 -17.82 13.09
N GLU A 199 -15.86 -16.58 12.91
CA GLU A 199 -16.58 -16.18 11.69
C GLU A 199 -15.75 -16.31 10.40
N ALA A 200 -14.43 -16.38 10.51
CA ALA A 200 -13.51 -16.58 9.40
C ALA A 200 -13.48 -18.06 8.95
N ASP A 201 -13.49 -18.99 9.91
CA ASP A 201 -13.40 -20.44 9.65
C ASP A 201 -14.65 -20.96 8.92
N GLN A 202 -15.82 -20.42 9.26
CA GLN A 202 -17.09 -20.73 8.56
C GLN A 202 -17.13 -20.20 7.11
N ARG A 203 -16.29 -19.21 6.76
CA ARG A 203 -16.28 -18.57 5.43
C ARG A 203 -15.29 -19.21 4.46
N GLU A 204 -14.39 -20.07 4.93
CA GLU A 204 -13.30 -20.63 4.12
C GLU A 204 -13.76 -21.80 3.23
N GLN A 205 -14.95 -22.36 3.46
CA GLN A 205 -15.55 -23.33 2.55
C GLN A 205 -16.30 -22.62 1.42
N ARG A 206 -15.57 -22.25 0.38
CA ARG A 206 -16.12 -21.78 -0.91
C ARG A 206 -16.24 -22.94 -1.89
N PRO A 207 -17.45 -23.50 -2.14
CA PRO A 207 -17.67 -24.22 -3.37
C PRO A 207 -17.98 -23.19 -4.47
N GLU A 208 -17.02 -22.98 -5.38
CA GLU A 208 -17.29 -22.28 -6.63
C GLU A 208 -18.29 -23.10 -7.46
N GLY A 209 -19.43 -22.51 -7.80
CA GLY A 209 -20.48 -23.18 -8.58
C GLY A 209 -21.08 -22.25 -9.61
N GLY A 210 -20.54 -22.31 -10.84
CA GLY A 210 -21.11 -21.68 -12.03
C GLY A 210 -21.94 -22.68 -12.86
N HIS A 211 -23.09 -22.19 -13.32
CA HIS A 211 -24.07 -22.72 -14.28
C HIS A 211 -24.62 -24.15 -14.09
N ARG A 212 -25.84 -24.19 -13.51
CA ARG A 212 -26.84 -25.28 -13.49
C ARG A 212 -26.58 -26.51 -12.62
N TYR A 213 -25.70 -26.39 -11.63
CA TYR A 213 -25.63 -27.31 -10.50
C TYR A 213 -26.18 -26.65 -9.23
N LEU A 214 -26.76 -27.46 -8.34
CA LEU A 214 -27.15 -27.02 -7.01
C LEU A 214 -25.92 -26.43 -6.31
N PHE A 215 -25.96 -25.15 -5.92
CA PHE A 215 -24.86 -24.47 -5.27
C PHE A 215 -25.25 -24.11 -3.83
N ALA A 216 -24.26 -24.04 -2.94
CA ALA A 216 -24.44 -23.62 -1.56
C ALA A 216 -23.33 -22.64 -1.19
N THR A 217 -23.66 -21.39 -0.85
CA THR A 217 -22.67 -20.36 -0.49
C THR A 217 -23.03 -19.69 0.82
N MET A 218 -22.03 -19.32 1.61
CA MET A 218 -22.23 -18.46 2.78
C MET A 218 -22.82 -17.11 2.39
N SER A 219 -23.81 -16.66 3.17
CA SER A 219 -24.40 -15.34 3.07
C SER A 219 -23.34 -14.26 3.29
N GLN A 220 -23.46 -13.14 2.58
CA GLN A 220 -22.53 -12.02 2.74
C GLN A 220 -22.69 -11.37 4.12
N SER A 221 -21.58 -10.83 4.67
CA SER A 221 -21.59 -10.17 5.98
C SER A 221 -22.65 -9.06 6.07
N PRO A 222 -23.21 -8.78 7.25
CA PRO A 222 -24.22 -7.72 7.42
C PRO A 222 -23.75 -6.37 6.86
N GLU A 223 -22.49 -6.02 7.04
CA GLU A 223 -21.87 -4.77 6.55
C GLU A 223 -21.81 -4.76 5.02
N ARG A 224 -21.50 -5.90 4.40
CA ARG A 224 -21.47 -6.02 2.94
C ARG A 224 -22.88 -5.97 2.34
N ARG A 225 -23.88 -6.55 3.02
CA ARG A 225 -25.29 -6.45 2.63
C ARG A 225 -25.80 -5.00 2.69
N LYS A 226 -25.51 -4.27 3.76
CA LYS A 226 -25.85 -2.85 3.91
C LYS A 226 -25.22 -2.01 2.79
N ARG A 227 -23.95 -2.27 2.45
CA ARG A 227 -23.26 -1.64 1.33
C ARG A 227 -23.92 -1.94 -0.02
N ALA A 228 -24.24 -3.20 -0.28
CA ALA A 228 -24.93 -3.59 -1.52
C ALA A 228 -26.32 -2.94 -1.65
N GLN A 229 -27.06 -2.80 -0.54
CA GLN A 229 -28.35 -2.10 -0.51
C GLN A 229 -28.21 -0.60 -0.81
N LEU A 230 -27.18 0.05 -0.26
CA LEU A 230 -26.88 1.46 -0.56
C LEU A 230 -26.66 1.64 -2.07
N ALA A 231 -25.74 0.87 -2.65
CA ALA A 231 -25.47 0.92 -4.09
C ALA A 231 -26.70 0.59 -4.95
N GLY A 232 -27.50 -0.41 -4.54
CA GLY A 232 -28.75 -0.75 -5.23
C GLY A 232 -29.76 0.40 -5.24
N LYS A 233 -29.85 1.16 -4.15
CA LYS A 233 -30.77 2.30 -4.05
C LYS A 233 -30.28 3.53 -4.78
N VAL A 234 -28.99 3.81 -4.76
CA VAL A 234 -28.42 4.89 -5.56
C VAL A 234 -28.56 4.58 -7.05
N LYS A 235 -28.34 3.31 -7.47
CA LYS A 235 -28.65 2.86 -8.83
C LYS A 235 -30.12 3.07 -9.19
N ARG A 236 -31.04 2.68 -8.30
CA ARG A 236 -32.48 2.88 -8.50
C ARG A 236 -32.84 4.35 -8.63
N LEU A 237 -32.26 5.22 -7.79
CA LEU A 237 -32.46 6.66 -7.84
C LEU A 237 -32.03 7.23 -9.20
N ILE A 238 -30.88 6.81 -9.73
CA ILE A 238 -30.41 7.25 -11.06
C ILE A 238 -31.44 6.90 -12.14
N ILE A 239 -31.92 5.65 -12.15
CA ILE A 239 -32.88 5.17 -13.15
C ILE A 239 -34.22 5.90 -13.03
N GLU A 240 -34.71 6.10 -11.81
CA GLU A 240 -36.01 6.76 -11.57
C GLU A 240 -36.00 8.27 -11.89
N GLU A 241 -34.83 8.90 -11.86
CA GLU A 241 -34.63 10.30 -12.25
C GLU A 241 -34.27 10.46 -13.74
N GLY A 242 -34.35 9.39 -14.52
CA GLY A 242 -34.14 9.44 -15.98
C GLY A 242 -32.68 9.33 -16.42
N GLY A 243 -31.78 8.88 -15.52
CA GLY A 243 -30.40 8.58 -15.87
C GLY A 243 -30.26 7.34 -16.73
N ASP A 244 -29.26 7.34 -17.60
CA ASP A 244 -28.98 6.27 -18.56
C ASP A 244 -28.37 5.03 -17.85
N PRO A 245 -29.06 3.88 -17.84
CA PRO A 245 -28.55 2.67 -17.17
C PRO A 245 -27.22 2.17 -17.71
N SER A 246 -26.90 2.46 -18.99
CA SER A 246 -25.66 2.02 -19.63
C SER A 246 -24.42 2.71 -19.09
N ARG A 247 -24.59 3.87 -18.43
CA ARG A 247 -23.50 4.69 -17.88
C ARG A 247 -23.33 4.50 -16.37
N ILE A 248 -24.04 3.53 -15.80
CA ILE A 248 -24.00 3.21 -14.39
C ILE A 248 -23.00 2.07 -14.16
N GLU A 249 -21.94 2.36 -13.43
CA GLU A 249 -20.97 1.36 -12.99
C GLU A 249 -21.15 1.13 -11.49
N VAL A 250 -21.40 -0.13 -11.09
CA VAL A 250 -21.70 -0.47 -9.69
C VAL A 250 -20.87 -1.64 -9.21
N GLU A 251 -20.18 -1.41 -8.11
CA GLU A 251 -19.51 -2.43 -7.32
C GLU A 251 -20.25 -2.62 -5.99
N TYR A 252 -21.15 -3.62 -5.95
CA TYR A 252 -22.03 -3.84 -4.79
C TYR A 252 -21.28 -4.15 -3.49
N GLY A 253 -20.11 -4.80 -3.56
CA GLY A 253 -19.36 -5.22 -2.37
C GLY A 253 -18.80 -4.05 -1.55
N THR A 254 -18.40 -2.98 -2.22
CA THR A 254 -17.82 -1.76 -1.63
C THR A 254 -18.82 -0.60 -1.59
N ALA A 255 -20.01 -0.81 -2.13
CA ALA A 255 -20.99 0.23 -2.44
C ALA A 255 -20.44 1.34 -3.35
N ASN A 256 -19.37 1.07 -4.12
CA ASN A 256 -18.89 2.06 -5.07
C ASN A 256 -19.87 2.15 -6.23
N LEU A 257 -20.33 3.36 -6.52
CA LEU A 257 -21.17 3.63 -7.67
C LEU A 257 -20.62 4.84 -8.41
N TRP A 258 -20.45 4.67 -9.73
CA TRP A 258 -20.11 5.73 -10.65
C TRP A 258 -21.22 5.92 -11.68
N TYR A 259 -21.40 7.17 -12.10
CA TYR A 259 -22.28 7.54 -13.19
C TYR A 259 -21.59 8.61 -14.03
N ASN A 260 -21.52 8.42 -15.35
CA ASN A 260 -20.73 9.27 -16.26
C ASN A 260 -19.26 9.44 -15.78
N SER A 261 -18.63 8.36 -15.31
CA SER A 261 -17.26 8.39 -14.72
C SER A 261 -17.10 9.21 -13.42
N VAL A 262 -18.18 9.76 -12.86
CA VAL A 262 -18.15 10.48 -11.57
C VAL A 262 -18.62 9.56 -10.46
N LYS A 263 -17.83 9.49 -9.38
CA LYS A 263 -18.18 8.69 -8.21
C LYS A 263 -19.31 9.36 -7.42
N LEU A 264 -20.43 8.65 -7.28
CA LEU A 264 -21.63 9.15 -6.62
C LEU A 264 -21.87 8.53 -5.25
N ALA A 265 -21.41 7.30 -5.02
CA ALA A 265 -21.52 6.65 -3.72
C ALA A 265 -20.32 5.75 -3.43
N SER A 266 -20.08 5.52 -2.14
CA SER A 266 -19.05 4.60 -1.66
C SER A 266 -19.30 4.21 -0.21
N GLY A 267 -19.01 2.96 0.12
CA GLY A 267 -19.03 2.43 1.49
C GLY A 267 -17.63 2.25 2.09
N VAL A 268 -16.57 2.56 1.36
CA VAL A 268 -15.18 2.28 1.77
C VAL A 268 -14.22 3.47 1.66
N THR A 269 -14.57 4.50 0.88
CA THR A 269 -13.75 5.71 0.74
C THR A 269 -14.28 6.83 1.61
N SER A 270 -13.42 7.77 2.00
CA SER A 270 -13.83 8.99 2.69
C SER A 270 -14.88 9.78 1.90
N ALA A 271 -15.80 10.42 2.61
CA ALA A 271 -16.84 11.25 2.00
C ALA A 271 -16.24 12.54 1.44
N PRO A 272 -16.48 12.88 0.15
CA PRO A 272 -16.10 14.17 -0.40
C PRO A 272 -16.98 15.30 0.17
N SER A 273 -16.52 16.54 0.05
CA SER A 273 -17.28 17.72 0.49
C SER A 273 -18.65 17.76 -0.20
N GLY A 274 -19.73 17.98 0.57
CA GLY A 274 -21.10 18.01 0.06
C GLY A 274 -21.78 16.64 -0.10
N ALA A 275 -21.12 15.53 0.29
CA ALA A 275 -21.77 14.22 0.33
C ALA A 275 -22.58 14.00 1.62
N SER A 276 -23.73 13.33 1.49
CA SER A 276 -24.55 12.86 2.60
C SER A 276 -23.95 11.58 3.17
N VAL A 277 -23.70 11.54 4.47
CA VAL A 277 -23.20 10.35 5.17
C VAL A 277 -24.38 9.48 5.60
N GLU A 278 -24.31 8.20 5.26
CA GLU A 278 -25.30 7.18 5.58
C GLU A 278 -24.65 6.05 6.40
N LYS A 279 -25.47 5.22 7.07
CA LYS A 279 -24.96 4.13 7.94
C LYS A 279 -24.02 3.14 7.22
N ALA A 280 -24.14 3.03 5.89
CA ALA A 280 -23.38 2.08 5.07
C ALA A 280 -22.30 2.73 4.18
N GLY A 281 -22.13 4.06 4.24
CA GLY A 281 -21.26 4.80 3.32
C GLY A 281 -21.64 6.26 3.15
N TRP A 282 -21.38 6.82 1.99
CA TRP A 282 -21.85 8.16 1.61
C TRP A 282 -22.45 8.17 0.21
N VAL A 283 -23.29 9.17 -0.04
CA VAL A 283 -23.93 9.45 -1.34
C VAL A 283 -23.83 10.93 -1.64
N HIS A 284 -23.37 11.30 -2.83
CA HIS A 284 -23.25 12.68 -3.27
C HIS A 284 -24.41 13.07 -4.17
N LEU A 285 -25.50 13.57 -3.56
CA LEU A 285 -26.71 13.97 -4.28
C LEU A 285 -26.44 15.13 -5.24
N GLY A 286 -25.70 16.17 -4.83
CA GLY A 286 -25.40 17.30 -5.74
C GLY A 286 -24.67 16.91 -7.04
N ASN A 287 -23.72 15.97 -6.99
CA ASN A 287 -23.06 15.44 -8.18
C ASN A 287 -24.01 14.58 -9.00
N LEU A 288 -24.84 13.77 -8.35
CA LEU A 288 -25.89 12.99 -9.03
C LEU A 288 -26.83 13.92 -9.80
N THR A 289 -27.30 15.01 -9.20
CA THR A 289 -28.17 15.98 -9.88
C THR A 289 -27.49 16.62 -11.08
N ARG A 290 -26.23 17.05 -10.93
CA ARG A 290 -25.43 17.63 -12.01
C ARG A 290 -25.23 16.67 -13.17
N GLN A 291 -25.06 15.38 -12.89
CA GLN A 291 -24.83 14.36 -13.92
C GLN A 291 -26.10 13.93 -14.64
N ILE A 292 -27.26 13.96 -13.98
CA ILE A 292 -28.55 13.64 -14.58
C ILE A 292 -29.16 14.87 -15.31
N GLY A 293 -28.79 16.08 -14.89
CA GLY A 293 -29.37 17.33 -15.40
C GLY A 293 -30.75 17.64 -14.80
N GLY A 294 -31.03 17.13 -13.60
CA GLY A 294 -32.32 17.29 -12.90
C GLY A 294 -32.34 18.43 -11.87
N SER A 295 -33.48 18.58 -11.19
CA SER A 295 -33.62 19.47 -10.03
C SER A 295 -33.12 18.79 -8.76
N GLU A 296 -32.34 19.52 -7.95
CA GLU A 296 -31.73 19.01 -6.72
C GLU A 296 -32.78 18.66 -5.65
N ASP A 297 -33.89 19.40 -5.63
CA ASP A 297 -35.01 19.14 -4.73
C ASP A 297 -35.74 17.83 -5.05
N ALA A 298 -35.87 17.49 -6.34
CA ALA A 298 -36.51 16.27 -6.79
C ALA A 298 -35.70 15.03 -6.36
N VAL A 299 -34.40 15.05 -6.66
CA VAL A 299 -33.45 13.98 -6.29
C VAL A 299 -33.37 13.82 -4.77
N THR A 300 -33.34 14.93 -4.02
CA THR A 300 -33.28 14.89 -2.55
C THR A 300 -34.56 14.34 -1.94
N THR A 301 -35.72 14.71 -2.48
CA THR A 301 -37.01 14.18 -2.02
C THR A 301 -37.11 12.68 -2.26
N ARG A 302 -36.80 12.21 -3.47
CA ARG A 302 -36.81 10.76 -3.78
C ARG A 302 -35.76 9.99 -3.00
N TRP A 303 -34.58 10.58 -2.78
CA TRP A 303 -33.60 10.00 -1.89
C TRP A 303 -34.15 9.84 -0.48
N GLY A 304 -34.86 10.84 0.04
CA GLY A 304 -35.53 10.78 1.34
C GLY A 304 -36.46 9.58 1.48
N ASP A 305 -37.23 9.26 0.45
CA ASP A 305 -38.13 8.10 0.45
C ASP A 305 -37.38 6.76 0.33
N LEU A 306 -36.37 6.68 -0.54
CA LEU A 306 -35.52 5.51 -0.67
C LEU A 306 -34.67 5.26 0.61
N ARG A 307 -34.30 6.34 1.30
CA ARG A 307 -33.55 6.34 2.56
C ARG A 307 -34.38 5.80 3.73
N LYS A 308 -35.69 6.11 3.80
CA LYS A 308 -36.58 5.54 4.83
C LYS A 308 -36.60 4.01 4.80
N ALA A 309 -36.48 3.41 3.62
CA ALA A 309 -36.38 1.96 3.48
C ALA A 309 -34.96 1.39 3.78
N LEU A 310 -33.97 2.25 4.06
CA LEU A 310 -32.57 1.92 4.38
C LEU A 310 -32.34 1.98 5.90
N MET A 311 -33.24 2.66 6.62
CA MET A 311 -33.37 2.66 8.08
C MET A 311 -34.25 1.50 8.53
#